data_AF-A0A943JNL8-F1
#
_entry.id   AF-A0A943JNL8-F1
#
_cell.length_a   1.000
_cell.length_b   1.000
_cell.length_c   1.000
_cell.angle_alpha   90.00
_cell.angle_beta   90.00
_cell.angle_gamma   90.00
#
_symmetry.space_group_name_H-M   'P 1'
#
loop_
_entity.id
_entity.type
_entity.pdbx_description
1 polymer ?
#
loop_
_entity_poly.entity_id
_entity_poly.type
_entity_poly.pdbx_seq_one_letter_code
_entity_poly.pdbx_strand_id
1 'polypeptide(L)'
;MMGAPEIFNLQKQIYSTDEIKTNKVWVDGKTIYRKVLNITTFNNLNDGWYDNIDMSFVDNMISVSGFIKQNTVTFPINAYHSGSWYNCFYLNAGEKKIHGIVSQELQNKPAMLILEYTKITD
;
A
#
# COMPACT_ATOMS: atom_id res chain seq x y z
N MET A 1 -0.26 20.35 -42.00
CA MET A 1 0.07 18.98 -41.58
C MET A 1 -0.23 18.88 -40.09
N MET A 2 -1.32 18.20 -39.70
CA MET A 2 -1.58 17.88 -38.29
C MET A 2 -0.77 16.63 -37.96
N GLY A 3 0.05 16.68 -36.91
CA GLY A 3 0.81 15.54 -36.42
C GLY A 3 -0.12 14.39 -36.05
N ALA A 4 0.30 13.15 -36.34
CA ALA A 4 -0.44 11.96 -35.98
C ALA A 4 -0.71 11.94 -34.46
N PRO A 5 -1.90 11.51 -34.01
CA PRO A 5 -2.20 11.43 -32.59
C PRO A 5 -1.25 10.44 -31.92
N GLU A 6 -0.64 10.84 -30.81
CA GLU A 6 0.14 9.94 -29.97
C GLU A 6 -0.74 8.78 -29.53
N ILE A 7 -0.38 7.57 -29.95
CA ILE A 7 -1.02 6.35 -29.47
C ILE A 7 -0.60 6.21 -28.00
N PHE A 8 -1.48 6.57 -27.08
CA PHE A 8 -1.32 6.23 -25.67
C PHE A 8 -1.27 4.71 -25.55
N ASN A 9 -0.06 4.19 -25.39
CA ASN A 9 0.17 2.78 -25.14
C ASN A 9 -0.39 2.50 -23.74
N LEU A 10 -1.63 2.02 -23.67
CA LEU A 10 -2.27 1.56 -22.43
C LEU A 10 -1.52 0.32 -21.95
N GLN A 11 -0.38 0.55 -21.29
CA GLN A 11 0.37 -0.52 -20.64
C GLN A 11 -0.52 -1.17 -19.58
N LYS A 12 -0.55 -2.50 -19.62
CA LYS A 12 -1.25 -3.34 -18.65
C LYS A 12 -0.78 -2.96 -17.24
N GLN A 13 -1.68 -2.45 -16.41
CA GLN A 13 -1.40 -2.29 -14.99
C GLN A 13 -1.47 -3.66 -14.31
N ILE A 14 -0.35 -4.09 -13.76
CA ILE A 14 -0.24 -5.35 -13.04
C ILE A 14 -0.23 -5.03 -11.53
N TYR A 15 -0.80 -5.93 -10.74
CA TYR A 15 -0.64 -5.96 -9.30
C TYR A 15 0.13 -7.24 -8.99
N SER A 16 1.25 -7.12 -8.28
CA SER A 16 2.15 -8.24 -8.00
C SER A 16 2.74 -8.11 -6.60
N THR A 17 3.05 -9.25 -5.99
CA THR A 17 3.83 -9.30 -4.76
C THR A 17 5.30 -8.96 -5.00
N ASP A 18 5.77 -9.14 -6.23
CA ASP A 18 7.02 -8.57 -6.68
C ASP A 18 6.84 -7.08 -6.91
N GLU A 19 7.89 -6.31 -6.62
CA GLU A 19 7.90 -4.90 -6.96
C GLU A 19 7.86 -4.72 -8.48
N ILE A 20 7.04 -3.77 -8.93
CA ILE A 20 6.95 -3.38 -10.33
C ILE A 20 7.25 -1.89 -10.49
N LYS A 21 8.06 -1.57 -11.49
CA LYS A 21 8.19 -0.21 -12.02
C LYS A 21 6.90 0.13 -12.75
N THR A 22 6.20 1.17 -12.32
CA THR A 22 5.01 1.65 -13.04
C THR A 22 5.43 2.56 -14.20
N ASN A 23 4.47 2.96 -15.02
CA ASN A 23 4.65 3.97 -16.06
C ASN A 23 4.35 5.41 -15.58
N LYS A 24 4.26 5.61 -14.26
CA LYS A 24 3.97 6.91 -13.66
C LYS A 24 5.23 7.48 -13.01
N VAL A 25 5.31 8.81 -13.00
CA VAL A 25 6.33 9.57 -12.30
C VAL A 25 5.67 10.47 -11.25
N TRP A 26 6.37 10.68 -10.14
CA TRP A 26 5.96 11.62 -9.11
C TRP A 26 6.31 13.06 -9.50
N VAL A 27 5.80 14.05 -8.75
CA VAL A 27 5.96 15.48 -9.08
C VAL A 27 7.43 15.95 -9.09
N ASP A 28 8.31 15.23 -8.42
CA ASP A 28 9.76 15.47 -8.40
C ASP A 28 10.51 14.72 -9.53
N GLY A 29 9.79 14.06 -10.44
CA GLY A 29 10.34 13.32 -11.57
C GLY A 29 10.77 11.89 -11.24
N LYS A 30 10.68 11.43 -9.98
CA LYS A 30 11.05 10.06 -9.62
C LYS A 30 10.03 9.04 -10.14
N THR A 31 10.51 7.87 -10.52
CA THR A 31 9.66 6.74 -10.91
C THR A 31 8.76 6.32 -9.74
N ILE A 32 7.47 6.06 -10.01
CA ILE A 32 6.58 5.40 -9.05
C ILE A 32 6.70 3.89 -9.23
N TYR A 33 7.01 3.21 -8.13
CA TYR A 33 6.98 1.75 -8.02
C TYR A 33 5.71 1.31 -7.31
N ARG A 34 5.27 0.09 -7.57
CA ARG A 34 4.15 -0.54 -6.88
C ARG A 34 4.55 -1.90 -6.33
N LYS A 35 4.08 -2.24 -5.13
CA LYS A 35 4.22 -3.59 -4.56
C LYS A 35 2.97 -3.96 -3.79
N VAL A 36 2.52 -5.21 -3.96
CA VAL A 36 1.46 -5.79 -3.15
C VAL A 36 2.08 -6.57 -2.00
N LEU A 37 1.61 -6.33 -0.78
CA LEU A 37 2.00 -7.10 0.39
C LEU A 37 0.81 -7.94 0.85
N ASN A 38 1.05 -9.24 1.04
CA ASN A 38 0.12 -10.11 1.75
C ASN A 38 0.60 -10.18 3.20
N ILE A 39 -0.25 -9.75 4.12
CA ILE A 39 0.06 -9.72 5.55
C ILE A 39 -1.08 -10.35 6.35
N THR A 40 -0.81 -10.58 7.63
CA THR A 40 -1.85 -10.87 8.62
C THR A 40 -1.93 -9.66 9.56
N THR A 41 -3.13 -9.19 9.87
CA THR A 41 -3.34 -8.16 10.89
C THR A 41 -2.91 -8.65 12.27
N PHE A 42 -2.52 -7.74 13.16
CA PHE A 42 -1.95 -8.12 14.45
C PHE A 42 -2.86 -9.05 15.27
N ASN A 43 -2.24 -9.92 16.06
CA ASN A 43 -2.93 -10.80 16.98
C ASN A 43 -3.00 -10.14 18.36
N ASN A 44 -4.20 -10.00 18.93
CA ASN A 44 -4.44 -9.43 20.27
C ASN A 44 -3.87 -8.01 20.48
N LEU A 45 -3.62 -7.27 19.41
CA LEU A 45 -3.14 -5.89 19.43
C LEU A 45 -3.96 -5.08 18.43
N ASN A 46 -4.39 -3.89 18.86
CA ASN A 46 -5.10 -2.95 17.99
C ASN A 46 -4.13 -2.05 17.21
N ASP A 47 -2.85 -2.01 17.58
CA ASP A 47 -1.87 -1.05 17.08
C ASP A 47 -0.48 -1.73 17.12
N GLY A 48 0.31 -1.59 16.05
CA GLY A 48 1.67 -2.07 16.04
C GLY A 48 2.45 -1.84 14.74
N TRP A 49 3.73 -2.23 14.80
CA TRP A 49 4.70 -2.16 13.71
C TRP A 49 4.88 -3.50 13.02
N TYR A 50 4.99 -3.48 11.68
CA TYR A 50 5.40 -4.65 10.89
C TYR A 50 6.92 -4.67 10.71
N ASP A 51 7.65 -5.12 11.72
CA ASP A 51 9.12 -5.13 11.73
C ASP A 51 9.76 -6.07 10.69
N ASN A 52 9.00 -7.05 10.19
CA ASN A 52 9.46 -8.00 9.19
C ASN A 52 9.31 -7.50 7.74
N ILE A 53 8.83 -6.27 7.54
CA ILE A 53 8.66 -5.66 6.23
C ILE A 53 9.69 -4.55 6.08
N ASP A 54 10.74 -4.82 5.30
CA ASP A 54 11.75 -3.81 4.97
C ASP A 54 11.16 -2.77 4.00
N MET A 55 11.19 -1.50 4.42
CA MET A 55 10.80 -0.34 3.62
C MET A 55 11.92 0.71 3.57
N SER A 56 13.17 0.34 3.87
CA SER A 56 14.33 1.25 3.93
C SER A 56 14.65 1.91 2.58
N PHE A 57 14.30 1.26 1.47
CA PHE A 57 14.49 1.77 0.11
C PHE A 57 13.48 2.85 -0.30
N VAL A 58 12.38 3.01 0.45
CA VAL A 58 11.33 3.97 0.12
C VAL A 58 11.81 5.38 0.42
N ASP A 59 11.72 6.25 -0.58
CA ASP A 59 11.92 7.68 -0.44
C ASP A 59 10.62 8.35 0.01
N ASN A 60 9.60 8.35 -0.86
CA ASN A 60 8.25 8.85 -0.54
C ASN A 60 7.22 7.73 -0.68
N MET A 61 6.37 7.56 0.33
CA MET A 61 5.15 6.76 0.20
C MET A 61 4.05 7.63 -0.42
N ILE A 62 3.58 7.25 -1.60
CA ILE A 62 2.56 7.98 -2.34
C ILE A 62 1.17 7.51 -1.93
N SER A 63 0.98 6.20 -1.82
CA SER A 63 -0.28 5.65 -1.33
C SER A 63 -0.11 4.29 -0.66
N VAL A 64 -0.93 4.07 0.36
CA VAL A 64 -1.17 2.77 0.99
C VAL A 64 -2.67 2.52 0.87
N SER A 65 -3.04 1.51 0.08
CA SER A 65 -4.43 1.10 -0.15
C SER A 65 -4.57 -0.42 -0.02
N GLY A 66 -5.77 -0.97 -0.19
CA GLY A 66 -6.02 -2.41 -0.10
C GLY A 66 -7.16 -2.76 0.84
N PHE A 67 -7.17 -4.02 1.32
CA PHE A 67 -8.27 -4.57 2.10
C PHE A 67 -7.84 -5.59 3.16
N ILE A 68 -8.63 -5.70 4.21
CA ILE A 68 -8.62 -6.78 5.20
C ILE A 68 -9.77 -7.72 4.88
N LYS A 69 -9.55 -9.03 4.92
CA LYS A 69 -10.58 -10.03 4.64
C LYS A 69 -11.06 -10.72 5.91
N GLN A 70 -12.36 -10.68 6.15
CA GLN A 70 -13.02 -11.41 7.23
C GLN A 70 -14.15 -12.25 6.61
N ASN A 71 -13.99 -13.58 6.63
CA ASN A 71 -14.95 -14.50 6.00
C ASN A 71 -15.18 -14.13 4.51
N THR A 72 -16.41 -13.77 4.16
CA THR A 72 -16.86 -13.36 2.82
C THR A 72 -16.82 -11.85 2.58
N VAL A 73 -16.45 -11.06 3.59
CA VAL A 73 -16.44 -9.59 3.53
C VAL A 73 -15.00 -9.08 3.44
N THR A 74 -14.80 -8.03 2.64
CA THR A 74 -13.57 -7.26 2.59
C THR A 74 -13.81 -5.86 3.13
N PHE A 75 -12.88 -5.39 3.95
CA PHE A 75 -12.92 -4.07 4.56
C PHE A 75 -11.73 -3.25 4.05
N PRO A 76 -11.91 -1.97 3.70
CA PRO A 76 -10.78 -1.14 3.29
C PRO A 76 -9.80 -0.98 4.46
N ILE A 77 -8.50 -0.97 4.16
CA ILE A 77 -7.44 -0.85 5.18
C ILE A 77 -7.38 0.53 5.86
N ASN A 78 -7.94 1.57 5.22
CA ASN A 78 -7.98 2.94 5.71
C ASN A 78 -9.44 3.39 5.77
N ALA A 79 -10.17 2.88 6.76
CA ALA A 79 -11.61 3.12 6.91
C ALA A 79 -11.99 3.38 8.36
N TYR A 80 -12.99 4.25 8.51
CA TYR A 80 -13.66 4.54 9.78
C TYR A 80 -15.16 4.33 9.58
N HIS A 81 -15.79 3.57 10.47
CA HIS A 81 -17.24 3.36 10.46
C HIS A 81 -17.89 3.87 11.74
N SER A 82 -17.21 3.69 12.89
CA SER A 82 -17.70 4.13 14.20
C SER A 82 -16.56 4.28 15.19
N GLY A 83 -16.85 4.78 16.40
CA GLY A 83 -15.84 4.99 17.44
C GLY A 83 -15.12 3.71 17.90
N SER A 84 -15.71 2.53 17.66
CA SER A 84 -15.10 1.22 17.95
C SER A 84 -14.62 0.49 16.71
N TRP A 85 -14.87 1.02 15.51
CA TRP A 85 -14.49 0.39 14.25
C TRP A 85 -13.75 1.35 13.32
N TYR A 86 -12.44 1.18 13.31
CA TYR A 86 -11.51 1.89 12.46
C TYR A 86 -10.29 1.03 12.16
N ASN A 87 -9.75 1.18 10.95
CA ASN A 87 -8.48 0.59 10.58
C ASN A 87 -7.67 1.62 9.80
N CYS A 88 -6.37 1.62 10.01
CA CYS A 88 -5.45 2.48 9.26
C CYS A 88 -4.11 1.77 9.06
N PHE A 89 -3.58 1.84 7.85
CA PHE A 89 -2.24 1.41 7.50
C PHE A 89 -1.52 2.55 6.79
N TYR A 90 -0.33 2.87 7.29
CA TYR A 90 0.53 3.92 6.74
C TYR A 90 1.99 3.54 6.89
N LEU A 91 2.85 4.17 6.09
CA LEU A 91 4.29 4.12 6.31
C LEU A 91 4.69 5.22 7.31
N ASN A 92 5.39 4.85 8.38
CA ASN A 92 6.16 5.82 9.14
C ASN A 92 7.45 6.12 8.39
N ALA A 93 7.55 7.33 7.83
CA ALA A 93 8.70 7.73 7.01
C ALA A 93 10.01 7.79 7.81
N GLY A 94 9.95 8.08 9.11
CA GLY A 94 11.14 8.15 9.98
C GLY A 94 11.70 6.77 10.32
N GLU A 95 10.82 5.81 10.60
CA GLU A 95 11.23 4.45 10.95
C GLU A 95 11.37 3.52 9.75
N LYS A 96 10.89 3.94 8.57
CA LYS A 96 10.84 3.13 7.35
C LYS A 96 10.14 1.78 7.63
N LYS A 97 9.00 1.84 8.30
CA LYS A 97 8.16 0.68 8.68
C LYS A 97 6.70 0.95 8.40
N ILE A 98 5.95 -0.11 8.10
CA ILE A 98 4.50 -0.05 8.03
C ILE A 98 3.94 -0.11 9.46
N HIS A 99 3.11 0.87 9.79
CA HIS A 99 2.26 0.86 10.99
C HIS A 99 0.88 0.37 10.62
N GLY A 100 0.27 -0.44 11.49
CA GLY A 100 -1.12 -0.84 11.37
C GLY A 100 -1.88 -0.55 12.63
N ILE A 101 -3.09 -0.01 12.46
CA ILE A 101 -4.09 0.11 13.51
C ILE A 101 -5.33 -0.63 13.01
N VAL A 102 -5.84 -1.57 13.80
CA VAL A 102 -6.96 -2.43 13.41
C VAL A 102 -7.95 -2.59 14.56
N SER A 103 -9.23 -2.68 14.20
CA SER A 103 -10.30 -3.00 15.15
C SER A 103 -10.21 -4.44 15.62
N GLN A 104 -10.71 -4.71 16.83
CA GLN A 104 -10.57 -6.01 17.47
C GLN A 104 -11.15 -7.17 16.63
N GLU A 105 -12.31 -6.98 15.97
CA GLU A 105 -12.89 -8.00 15.09
C GLU A 105 -12.07 -8.30 13.83
N LEU A 106 -11.16 -7.41 13.47
CA LEU A 106 -10.28 -7.50 12.30
C LEU A 106 -8.85 -7.88 12.66
N GLN A 107 -8.58 -8.25 13.91
CA GLN A 107 -7.32 -8.85 14.33
C GLN A 107 -7.16 -10.29 13.80
N ASN A 108 -5.91 -10.69 13.59
CA ASN A 108 -5.52 -12.00 13.07
C ASN A 108 -6.30 -12.39 11.79
N LYS A 109 -6.45 -11.43 10.88
CA LYS A 109 -7.12 -11.57 9.58
C LYS A 109 -6.12 -11.39 8.45
N PRO A 110 -6.28 -12.12 7.33
CA PRO A 110 -5.50 -11.85 6.13
C PRO A 110 -5.82 -10.45 5.60
N ALA A 111 -4.79 -9.72 5.20
CA ALA A 111 -4.91 -8.42 4.57
C ALA A 111 -3.95 -8.29 3.38
N MET A 112 -4.35 -7.47 2.42
CA MET A 112 -3.58 -7.13 1.25
C MET A 112 -3.35 -5.63 1.25
N LEU A 113 -2.09 -5.21 1.24
CA LEU A 113 -1.70 -3.81 1.09
C LEU A 113 -1.18 -3.59 -0.33
N ILE A 114 -1.58 -2.50 -0.96
CA ILE A 114 -1.07 -2.04 -2.24
C ILE A 114 -0.32 -0.74 -1.95
N LEU A 115 0.98 -0.79 -2.14
CA LEU A 115 1.88 0.32 -1.89
C LEU A 115 2.29 0.95 -3.22
N GLU A 116 2.15 2.26 -3.34
CA GLU A 116 2.80 3.05 -4.40
C GLU A 116 3.80 4.00 -3.75
N TYR A 117 5.04 4.04 -4.25
CA TYR A 117 6.12 4.82 -3.64
C TYR A 117 7.22 5.17 -4.65
N THR A 118 8.04 6.17 -4.31
CA THR A 118 9.33 6.43 -4.97
C THR A 118 10.47 5.78 -4.18
N LYS A 119 11.63 5.62 -4.83
CA LYS A 119 12.85 5.10 -4.21
C LYS A 119 13.91 6.18 -4.02
N ILE A 120 14.84 5.92 -3.10
CA ILE A 120 16.02 6.77 -2.88
C ILE A 120 16.95 6.68 -4.10
N THR A 121 17.09 5.48 -4.65
CA THR A 121 17.83 5.15 -5.88
C THR A 121 17.03 4.17 -6.73
N ASP A 122 17.06 4.34 -8.05
CA ASP A 122 16.42 3.42 -9.00
C ASP A 122 17.12 2.05 -9.09
#